data_AF-A0A7M2T372-F1
#
_entry.id   AF-A0A7M2T372-F1
#
_cell.length_a   1.000
_cell.length_b   1.000
_cell.length_c   1.000
_cell.angle_alpha   90.00
_cell.angle_beta   90.00
_cell.angle_gamma   90.00
#
_symmetry.space_group_name_H-M   'P 1'
#
loop_
_entity.id
_entity.type
_entity.pdbx_description
1 polymer ?
#
loop_
_entity_poly.entity_id
_entity_poly.type
_entity_poly.pdbx_seq_one_letter_code
_entity_poly.pdbx_strand_id
1 'polypeptide(L)'
;MIPAISPQQLKRACTALSGAALIRLVSEIDDHGAIPPRALARTLTELTTHQIRQATEQADALGLLDRSHSGLGLTAAGQDLADVYDATARWARRHNHPAPICDFAGRIRHTFALLGEPTADPRPTDGEAAAELGRVYRLLAEWIHTHQSQQIRSTYGVAA
;
A
#
# COMPACT_ATOMS: atom_id res chain seq x y z
N MET A 1 -3.14 6.90 19.88
CA MET A 1 -1.87 6.35 20.41
C MET A 1 -1.21 5.61 19.25
N ILE A 2 0.01 5.94 18.84
CA ILE A 2 0.65 5.27 17.69
C ILE A 2 1.02 3.83 18.13
N PRO A 3 0.59 2.79 17.41
CA PRO A 3 0.96 1.42 17.76
C PRO A 3 2.49 1.24 17.67
N ALA A 4 3.07 0.58 18.66
CA ALA A 4 4.51 0.30 18.64
C ALA A 4 4.81 -0.76 17.57
N ILE A 5 5.58 -0.39 16.54
CA ILE A 5 6.00 -1.27 15.45
C ILE A 5 7.51 -1.38 15.45
N SER A 6 8.04 -2.60 15.40
CA SER A 6 9.48 -2.78 15.28
C SER A 6 9.98 -2.31 13.91
N PRO A 7 11.20 -1.75 13.80
CA PRO A 7 11.79 -1.37 12.52
C PRO A 7 11.81 -2.51 11.48
N GLN A 8 11.94 -3.75 11.95
CA GLN A 8 11.89 -4.94 11.10
C GLN A 8 10.49 -5.21 10.54
N GLN A 9 9.43 -5.06 11.35
CA GLN A 9 8.04 -5.18 10.87
C GLN A 9 7.71 -4.10 9.85
N LEU A 10 8.11 -2.85 10.12
CA LEU A 10 7.95 -1.74 9.19
C LEU A 10 8.64 -2.02 7.86
N LYS A 11 9.92 -2.38 7.88
CA LYS A 11 10.68 -2.70 6.66
C LYS A 11 10.05 -3.83 5.85
N ARG A 12 9.57 -4.89 6.52
CA ARG A 12 8.87 -6.01 5.87
C ARG A 12 7.57 -5.55 5.21
N ALA A 13 6.77 -4.74 5.90
CA ALA A 13 5.54 -4.18 5.36
C ALA A 13 5.82 -3.26 4.16
N CYS A 14 6.74 -2.29 4.29
CA CYS A 14 7.18 -1.44 3.19
C CYS A 14 7.60 -2.27 1.96
N THR A 15 8.38 -3.34 2.16
CA THR A 15 8.81 -4.22 1.07
C THR A 15 7.63 -4.95 0.41
N ALA A 16 6.74 -5.52 1.22
CA ALA A 16 5.57 -6.26 0.73
C ALA A 16 4.56 -5.37 0.01
N LEU A 17 4.42 -4.11 0.41
CA LEU A 17 3.45 -3.18 -0.17
C LEU A 17 4.05 -2.36 -1.34
N SER A 18 5.37 -2.44 -1.59
CA SER A 18 6.06 -1.68 -2.65
C SER A 18 5.99 -2.31 -4.05
N GLY A 19 5.15 -3.33 -4.28
CA GLY A 19 5.02 -3.95 -5.59
C GLY A 19 4.39 -2.98 -6.60
N ALA A 20 5.06 -2.66 -7.71
CA ALA A 20 4.53 -1.69 -8.68
C ALA A 20 3.16 -2.11 -9.26
N ALA A 21 3.02 -3.40 -9.61
CA ALA A 21 1.75 -3.96 -10.07
C ALA A 21 0.66 -3.99 -8.97
N LEU A 22 1.07 -4.18 -7.70
CA LEU A 22 0.16 -4.12 -6.55
C LEU A 22 -0.36 -2.70 -6.32
N ILE A 23 0.54 -1.72 -6.26
CA ILE A 23 0.20 -0.30 -6.12
C ILE A 23 -0.77 0.11 -7.21
N ARG A 24 -0.47 -0.29 -8.46
CA ARG A 24 -1.29 0.04 -9.62
C ARG A 24 -2.67 -0.61 -9.56
N LEU A 25 -2.75 -1.89 -9.20
CA LEU A 25 -4.02 -2.61 -9.03
C LEU A 25 -4.90 -1.96 -7.96
N VAL A 26 -4.35 -1.72 -6.76
CA VAL A 26 -5.11 -1.14 -5.63
C VAL A 26 -5.60 0.26 -5.97
N SER A 27 -4.74 1.10 -6.53
CA SER A 27 -5.11 2.49 -6.88
C SER A 27 -6.13 2.54 -8.00
N GLU A 28 -6.05 1.65 -8.99
CA GLU A 28 -7.05 1.59 -10.05
C GLU A 28 -8.44 1.21 -9.52
N ILE A 29 -8.52 0.26 -8.59
CA ILE A 29 -9.80 -0.12 -7.97
C ILE A 29 -10.31 1.00 -7.07
N ASP A 30 -9.44 1.73 -6.37
CA ASP A 30 -9.80 2.89 -5.56
C ASP A 30 -10.39 4.03 -6.41
N ASP A 31 -9.71 4.39 -7.51
CA ASP A 31 -10.10 5.50 -8.38
C ASP A 31 -11.38 5.21 -9.18
N HIS A 32 -11.62 3.96 -9.56
CA HIS A 32 -12.65 3.58 -10.54
C HIS A 32 -13.66 2.55 -10.05
N GLY A 33 -13.48 2.04 -8.84
CA GLY A 33 -14.31 0.97 -8.27
C GLY A 33 -13.97 -0.42 -8.82
N ALA A 34 -14.84 -1.38 -8.52
CA ALA A 34 -14.58 -2.78 -8.81
C ALA A 34 -14.34 -3.05 -10.31
N ILE A 35 -13.26 -3.77 -10.62
CA ILE A 35 -12.89 -4.09 -12.00
C ILE A 35 -13.48 -5.45 -12.39
N PRO A 36 -14.27 -5.55 -13.47
CA PRO A 36 -14.75 -6.85 -13.96
C PRO A 36 -13.57 -7.76 -14.32
N PRO A 37 -13.59 -9.07 -13.99
CA PRO A 37 -12.45 -9.97 -14.22
C PRO A 37 -11.96 -10.01 -15.67
N ARG A 38 -12.91 -9.93 -16.62
CA ARG A 38 -12.59 -9.91 -18.07
C ARG A 38 -12.04 -8.58 -18.56
N ALA A 39 -12.15 -7.52 -17.77
CA ALA A 39 -11.67 -6.18 -18.10
C ALA A 39 -10.27 -5.89 -17.52
N LEU A 40 -9.78 -6.67 -16.54
CA LEU A 40 -8.50 -6.42 -15.85
C LEU A 40 -7.32 -6.12 -16.79
N ALA A 41 -7.08 -6.97 -17.79
CA ALA A 41 -5.98 -6.78 -18.75
C ALA A 41 -6.16 -5.55 -19.66
N ARG A 42 -7.41 -5.12 -19.89
CA ARG A 42 -7.73 -3.92 -20.67
C ARG A 42 -7.63 -2.66 -19.82
N THR A 43 -7.87 -2.76 -18.52
CA THR A 43 -7.77 -1.64 -17.58
C THR A 43 -6.31 -1.38 -17.18
N LEU A 44 -5.56 -2.44 -16.91
CA LEU A 44 -4.16 -2.37 -16.46
C LEU A 44 -3.20 -2.58 -17.64
N THR A 45 -3.32 -1.75 -18.68
CA THR A 45 -2.64 -1.92 -19.98
C THR A 45 -1.11 -1.92 -19.91
N GLU A 46 -0.56 -1.27 -18.89
CA GLU A 46 0.86 -1.20 -18.57
C GLU A 46 1.41 -2.49 -17.94
N LEU A 47 0.54 -3.41 -17.52
CA LEU A 47 0.91 -4.66 -16.87
C LEU A 47 0.70 -5.87 -17.80
N THR A 48 1.66 -6.78 -17.77
CA THR A 48 1.50 -8.10 -18.38
C THR A 48 0.48 -8.95 -17.60
N THR A 49 -0.17 -9.91 -18.27
CA THR A 49 -1.09 -10.86 -17.62
C THR A 49 -0.46 -11.57 -16.42
N HIS A 50 0.85 -11.89 -16.49
CA HIS A 50 1.57 -12.48 -15.37
C HIS A 50 1.69 -11.52 -14.18
N GLN A 51 2.00 -10.24 -14.42
CA GLN A 51 2.07 -9.23 -13.36
C GLN A 51 0.70 -8.97 -12.74
N ILE A 52 -0.38 -8.95 -13.53
CA ILE A 52 -1.76 -8.82 -13.03
C ILE A 52 -2.10 -10.01 -12.13
N ARG A 53 -1.79 -11.23 -12.57
CA ARG A 53 -2.03 -12.45 -11.78
C ARG A 53 -1.27 -12.40 -10.46
N GLN A 54 0.02 -12.13 -10.51
CA GLN A 54 0.88 -12.04 -9.32
C GLN A 54 0.41 -10.94 -8.35
N ALA A 55 0.04 -9.76 -8.87
CA ALA A 55 -0.47 -8.67 -8.03
C ALA A 55 -1.81 -9.03 -7.38
N THR A 56 -2.69 -9.72 -8.11
CA THR A 56 -3.98 -10.20 -7.58
C THR A 56 -3.75 -11.24 -6.48
N GLU A 57 -2.89 -12.24 -6.71
CA GLU A 57 -2.52 -13.27 -5.73
C GLU A 57 -1.92 -12.64 -4.46
N GLN A 58 -1.02 -11.66 -4.64
CA GLN A 58 -0.41 -10.92 -3.54
C GLN A 58 -1.45 -10.09 -2.76
N ALA A 59 -2.37 -9.43 -3.46
CA ALA A 59 -3.41 -8.63 -2.84
C ALA A 59 -4.45 -9.49 -2.10
N ASP A 60 -4.82 -10.65 -2.64
CA ASP A 60 -5.65 -11.66 -1.96
C ASP A 60 -4.94 -12.16 -0.68
N ALA A 61 -3.65 -12.51 -0.76
CA ALA A 61 -2.89 -12.95 0.41
C ALA A 61 -2.80 -11.87 1.50
N LEU A 62 -2.82 -10.59 1.11
CA LEU A 62 -2.88 -9.44 1.99
C LEU A 62 -4.30 -9.09 2.47
N GLY A 63 -5.34 -9.79 2.00
CA GLY A 63 -6.73 -9.55 2.37
C GLY A 63 -7.29 -8.23 1.81
N LEU A 64 -6.70 -7.71 0.72
CA LEU A 64 -7.04 -6.38 0.18
C LEU A 64 -8.24 -6.40 -0.77
N LEU A 65 -8.59 -7.57 -1.30
CA LEU A 65 -9.54 -7.70 -2.38
C LEU A 65 -10.86 -8.30 -1.90
N ASP A 66 -11.96 -7.69 -2.35
CA ASP A 66 -13.31 -8.26 -2.24
C ASP A 66 -13.76 -8.74 -3.61
N ARG A 67 -14.26 -9.98 -3.68
CA ARG A 67 -14.75 -10.58 -4.91
C ARG A 67 -16.26 -10.54 -4.88
N SER A 68 -16.81 -9.49 -5.46
CA SER A 68 -18.26 -9.30 -5.55
C SER A 68 -18.78 -9.59 -6.95
N HIS A 69 -20.10 -9.52 -7.11
CA HIS A 69 -20.78 -9.70 -8.39
C HIS A 69 -20.45 -8.60 -9.41
N SER A 70 -20.02 -7.41 -8.97
CA SER A 70 -19.57 -6.33 -9.85
C SER A 70 -18.12 -6.49 -10.31
N GLY A 71 -17.33 -7.34 -9.64
CA GLY A 71 -15.96 -7.66 -10.02
C GLY A 71 -15.00 -7.68 -8.84
N LEU A 72 -13.74 -7.35 -9.13
CA LEU A 72 -12.66 -7.27 -8.14
C LEU A 72 -12.64 -5.88 -7.50
N GLY A 73 -13.12 -5.79 -6.26
CA GLY A 73 -13.16 -4.57 -5.45
C GLY A 73 -12.11 -4.58 -4.32
N LEU A 74 -12.08 -3.50 -3.53
CA LEU A 74 -11.26 -3.42 -2.30
C LEU A 74 -12.08 -3.83 -1.07
N THR A 75 -11.45 -4.52 -0.14
CA THR A 75 -11.93 -4.64 1.25
C THR A 75 -11.66 -3.32 2.00
N ALA A 76 -12.09 -3.23 3.26
CA ALA A 76 -11.65 -2.14 4.14
C ALA A 76 -10.12 -2.04 4.24
N ALA A 77 -9.41 -3.17 4.34
CA ALA A 77 -7.95 -3.19 4.35
C ALA A 77 -7.33 -2.69 3.04
N GLY A 78 -8.00 -2.98 1.91
CA GLY A 78 -7.62 -2.46 0.60
C GLY A 78 -7.81 -0.95 0.49
N GLN A 79 -8.94 -0.44 1.00
CA GLN A 79 -9.26 0.99 1.02
C GLN A 79 -8.28 1.77 1.90
N ASP A 80 -8.03 1.28 3.11
CA ASP A 80 -7.08 1.91 4.03
C ASP A 80 -5.65 1.91 3.44
N LEU A 81 -5.29 0.89 2.65
CA LEU A 81 -4.01 0.88 1.92
C LEU A 81 -3.97 1.92 0.79
N ALA A 82 -5.08 2.12 0.08
CA ALA A 82 -5.17 3.14 -0.97
C ALA A 82 -4.97 4.55 -0.37
N ASP A 83 -5.56 4.82 0.80
CA ASP A 83 -5.33 6.07 1.54
C ASP A 83 -3.85 6.26 1.92
N VAL A 84 -3.16 5.19 2.34
CA VAL A 84 -1.71 5.22 2.58
C VAL A 84 -0.95 5.56 1.30
N TYR A 85 -1.30 4.96 0.16
CA TYR A 85 -0.67 5.25 -1.13
C TYR A 85 -0.87 6.69 -1.58
N ASP A 86 -2.09 7.23 -1.50
CA ASP A 86 -2.35 8.62 -1.89
C ASP A 86 -1.63 9.61 -0.96
N ALA A 87 -1.68 9.39 0.37
CA ALA A 87 -0.94 10.23 1.32
C ALA A 87 0.57 10.22 1.03
N THR A 88 1.11 9.05 0.69
CA THR A 88 2.52 8.86 0.32
C THR A 88 2.86 9.61 -0.98
N ALA A 89 2.06 9.43 -2.02
CA ALA A 89 2.27 10.10 -3.31
C ALA A 89 2.13 11.61 -3.20
N ARG A 90 1.17 12.10 -2.39
CA ARG A 90 0.97 13.52 -2.11
C ARG A 90 2.17 14.13 -1.40
N TRP A 91 2.71 13.46 -0.39
CA TRP A 91 3.96 13.87 0.26
C TRP A 91 5.12 13.93 -0.75
N ALA A 92 5.33 12.85 -1.50
CA ALA A 92 6.42 12.74 -2.46
C ALA A 92 6.35 13.82 -3.56
N ARG A 93 5.13 14.17 -4.02
CA ARG A 93 4.90 15.28 -4.96
C ARG A 93 5.25 16.63 -4.35
N ARG A 94 4.82 16.90 -3.11
CA ARG A 94 5.08 18.18 -2.43
C ARG A 94 6.57 18.42 -2.20
N HIS A 95 7.33 17.37 -1.90
CA HIS A 95 8.76 17.45 -1.57
C HIS A 95 9.69 17.04 -2.73
N ASN A 96 9.16 16.88 -3.94
CA ASN A 96 9.92 16.47 -5.14
C ASN A 96 10.77 15.19 -4.97
N HIS A 97 10.33 14.27 -4.11
CA HIS A 97 11.01 13.02 -3.84
C HIS A 97 10.51 11.90 -4.78
N PRO A 98 11.37 11.00 -5.30
CA PRO A 98 12.85 11.01 -5.27
C PRO A 98 13.49 11.98 -6.30
N ALA A 99 12.76 12.28 -7.37
CA ALA A 99 13.10 13.27 -8.40
C ALA A 99 11.78 13.84 -8.98
N PRO A 100 11.80 15.00 -9.67
CA PRO A 100 10.59 15.63 -10.18
C PRO A 100 9.80 14.76 -11.18
N ILE A 101 10.51 13.97 -12.00
CA ILE A 101 9.92 13.06 -12.99
C ILE A 101 9.99 11.64 -12.42
N CYS A 102 8.93 11.26 -11.72
CA CYS A 102 8.72 9.92 -11.20
C CYS A 102 7.21 9.63 -11.28
N ASP A 103 6.86 8.45 -11.76
CA ASP A 103 5.47 8.00 -11.81
C ASP A 103 4.92 7.76 -10.40
N PHE A 104 3.60 7.55 -10.31
CA PHE A 104 2.92 7.37 -9.03
C PHE A 104 3.50 6.21 -8.21
N ALA A 105 3.66 5.05 -8.85
CA ALA A 105 4.19 3.86 -8.18
C ALA A 105 5.64 4.04 -7.74
N GLY A 106 6.48 4.70 -8.55
CA GLY A 106 7.85 5.05 -8.20
C GLY A 106 7.91 5.93 -6.96
N ARG A 107 7.09 6.98 -6.88
CA ARG A 107 7.03 7.86 -5.69
C ARG A 107 6.73 7.09 -4.41
N ILE A 108 5.77 6.19 -4.46
CA ILE A 108 5.42 5.33 -3.32
C ILE A 108 6.59 4.42 -2.95
N ARG A 109 7.16 3.70 -3.92
CA ARG A 109 8.28 2.77 -3.70
C ARG A 109 9.49 3.45 -3.07
N HIS A 110 9.87 4.63 -3.55
CA HIS A 110 10.99 5.38 -3.02
C HIS A 110 10.71 5.91 -1.61
N THR A 111 9.49 6.40 -1.35
CA THR A 111 9.10 6.84 0.00
C THR A 111 9.01 5.67 0.98
N PHE A 112 8.53 4.51 0.55
CA PHE A 112 8.51 3.30 1.38
C PHE A 112 9.91 2.77 1.65
N ALA A 113 10.83 2.86 0.67
CA ALA A 113 12.23 2.55 0.90
C ALA A 113 12.83 3.47 1.98
N LEU A 114 12.56 4.79 1.89
CA LEU A 114 12.97 5.78 2.90
C LEU A 114 12.42 5.45 4.29
N LEU A 115 11.13 5.11 4.41
CA LEU A 115 10.51 4.73 5.69
C LEU A 115 11.06 3.40 6.24
N GLY A 116 11.52 2.49 5.39
CA GLY A 116 12.09 1.20 5.77
C GLY A 116 13.54 1.26 6.25
N GLU A 117 14.19 2.43 6.19
CA GLU A 117 15.58 2.60 6.65
C GLU A 117 15.66 2.65 8.19
N PRO A 118 16.57 1.89 8.84
CA PRO A 118 16.70 1.85 10.30
C PRO A 118 17.02 3.20 10.96
N THR A 119 17.58 4.13 10.18
CA THR A 119 18.03 5.47 10.59
C THR A 119 16.98 6.56 10.35
N ALA A 120 15.84 6.23 9.75
CA ALA A 120 14.69 7.13 9.72
C ALA A 120 14.08 7.19 11.13
N ASP A 121 14.79 7.81 12.08
CA ASP A 121 14.23 8.14 13.38
C ASP A 121 13.03 9.07 13.11
N PRO A 122 11.78 8.66 13.43
CA PRO A 122 10.59 9.45 13.15
C PRO A 122 10.45 10.63 14.12
N ARG A 123 11.42 10.84 15.02
CA ARG A 123 11.50 12.07 15.80
C ARG A 123 11.53 13.24 14.82
N PRO A 124 10.72 14.28 15.06
CA PRO A 124 10.67 15.43 14.16
C PRO A 124 12.06 16.03 14.10
N THR A 125 12.77 15.78 13.01
CA THR A 125 13.81 16.69 12.54
C THR A 125 13.06 17.97 12.18
N ASP A 126 13.45 19.10 12.75
CA ASP A 126 12.73 20.37 12.57
C ASP A 126 12.53 20.67 11.08
N GLY A 127 11.29 20.56 10.59
CA GLY A 127 10.95 20.74 9.18
C GLY A 127 9.56 20.21 8.82
N GLU A 128 8.82 20.97 8.01
CA GLU A 128 7.48 20.60 7.52
C GLU A 128 7.49 19.22 6.84
N ALA A 129 8.50 18.96 5.99
CA ALA A 129 8.67 17.69 5.28
C ALA A 129 8.74 16.47 6.21
N ALA A 130 9.47 16.57 7.32
CA ALA A 130 9.62 15.49 8.30
C ALA A 130 8.30 15.27 9.08
N ALA A 131 7.61 16.34 9.46
CA ALA A 131 6.31 16.25 10.13
C ALA A 131 5.24 15.62 9.22
N GLU A 132 5.25 15.95 7.92
CA GLU A 132 4.36 15.33 6.94
C GLU A 132 4.72 13.85 6.70
N LEU A 133 6.01 13.51 6.62
CA LEU A 133 6.44 12.12 6.49
C LEU A 133 6.04 11.30 7.73
N GLY A 134 6.09 11.92 8.92
CA GLY A 134 5.57 11.35 10.16
C GLY A 134 4.06 11.10 10.14
N ARG A 135 3.28 11.78 9.28
CA ARG A 135 1.87 11.42 9.02
C ARG A 135 1.76 10.16 8.18
N VAL A 136 2.54 10.05 7.11
CA VAL A 136 2.59 8.84 6.26
C VAL A 136 3.01 7.62 7.09
N TYR A 137 4.04 7.77 7.93
CA TYR A 137 4.47 6.74 8.86
C TYR A 137 3.33 6.28 9.78
N ARG A 138 2.56 7.21 10.36
CA ARG A 138 1.45 6.88 11.24
C ARG A 138 0.34 6.12 10.54
N LEU A 139 -0.05 6.53 9.34
CA LEU A 139 -1.06 5.82 8.54
C LEU A 139 -0.60 4.40 8.21
N LEU A 140 0.65 4.25 7.77
CA LEU A 140 1.21 2.92 7.51
C LEU A 140 1.28 2.08 8.79
N ALA A 141 1.64 2.68 9.92
CA ALA A 141 1.70 1.99 11.20
C ALA A 141 0.31 1.51 11.66
N GLU A 142 -0.69 2.36 11.52
CA GLU A 142 -2.08 2.03 11.82
C GLU A 142 -2.57 0.88 10.92
N TRP A 143 -2.31 0.97 9.61
CA TRP A 143 -2.64 -0.09 8.65
C TRP A 143 -2.02 -1.44 9.04
N ILE A 144 -0.72 -1.46 9.34
CA ILE A 144 -0.01 -2.68 9.78
C ILE A 144 -0.67 -3.24 11.04
N HIS A 145 -0.93 -2.39 12.04
CA HIS A 145 -1.49 -2.84 13.31
C HIS A 145 -2.89 -3.45 13.14
N THR A 146 -3.75 -2.80 12.36
CA THR A 146 -5.14 -3.19 12.15
C THR A 146 -5.24 -4.48 11.33
N HIS A 147 -4.51 -4.58 10.22
CA HIS A 147 -4.73 -5.65 9.24
C HIS A 147 -3.77 -6.83 9.35
N GLN A 148 -2.55 -6.66 9.87
CA GLN A 148 -1.67 -7.80 10.15
C GLN A 148 -2.28 -8.70 11.25
N SER A 149 -2.97 -8.10 12.22
CA SER A 149 -3.72 -8.80 13.27
C SER A 149 -4.92 -9.57 12.71
N GLN A 150 -5.58 -9.05 11.67
CA GLN A 150 -6.71 -9.70 11.01
C GLN A 150 -6.28 -10.86 10.12
N GLN A 151 -5.12 -10.76 9.44
CA GLN A 151 -4.55 -11.87 8.68
C GLN A 151 -4.23 -13.07 9.58
N ILE A 152 -3.61 -12.83 10.75
CA ILE A 152 -3.33 -13.89 11.73
C ILE A 152 -4.63 -14.53 12.23
N ARG A 153 -5.68 -13.76 12.50
CA ARG A 153 -6.96 -14.32 12.95
C ARG A 153 -7.69 -15.10 11.85
N SER A 154 -7.59 -14.64 10.60
CA SER A 154 -8.21 -15.31 9.44
C SER A 154 -7.55 -16.66 9.16
N THR A 155 -6.23 -16.77 9.31
CA THR A 155 -5.52 -18.06 9.13
C THR A 155 -5.81 -19.08 10.24
N TYR A 156 -6.23 -18.65 11.42
CA TYR A 156 -6.69 -19.53 12.51
C TYR A 156 -8.22 -19.70 12.57
N GLY A 157 -8.99 -19.01 11.72
CA GLY A 157 -10.45 -18.98 11.75
C GLY A 157 -11.17 -19.97 10.82
N VAL A 158 -10.44 -20.76 10.02
CA VAL A 158 -11.03 -21.78 9.13
C VAL A 158 -10.98 -23.16 9.80
N ALA A 159 -11.77 -23.32 10.85
CA ALA A 159 -12.16 -24.62 11.39
C ALA A 159 -13.47 -24.49 12.17
N ALA A 160 -14.59 -24.51 11.46
CA ALA A 160 -15.89 -25.02 11.93
C ALA A 160 -16.88 -25.05 10.75
#